data_AF-A0A194V0S0-F1
#
_entry.id   AF-A0A194V0S0-F1
#
_cell.length_a   1.000
_cell.length_b   1.000
_cell.length_c   1.000
_cell.angle_alpha   90.00
_cell.angle_beta   90.00
_cell.angle_gamma   90.00
#
_symmetry.space_group_name_H-M   'P 1'
#
loop_
_entity.id
_entity.type
_entity.pdbx_description
1 polymer ?
#
loop_
_entity_poly.entity_id
_entity_poly.type
_entity_poly.pdbx_seq_one_letter_code
_entity_poly.pdbx_strand_id
1 'polypeptide(L)'
;MVDKTAFLGDFGLAKRASSPLTDDYLPPPLYCAPELLHEGFEPTFKSDMWGFMCIFHVLMTGYHPFCRWSDSGRLGCMTRELGPLPREWEGRYKWPDHYTDEERCTWYDQSRSPEGSLFEDIVDNSREELVGTRERELILEVIHKGLRYQPSQRFTAQQLLDDPSFLELMKIHGIE
;
A
#
# COMPACT_ATOMS: atom_id res chain seq x y z
N MET A 1 26.74 -16.51 -1.16
CA MET A 1 25.39 -16.75 -0.64
C MET A 1 24.96 -15.47 0.05
N VAL A 2 23.85 -14.88 -0.36
CA VAL A 2 23.26 -13.75 0.39
C VAL A 2 22.60 -14.38 1.62
N ASP A 3 22.85 -13.80 2.80
CA ASP A 3 22.18 -14.21 4.02
C ASP A 3 20.66 -14.07 3.82
N LYS A 4 19.88 -15.08 4.21
CA LYS A 4 18.40 -15.06 4.11
C LYS A 4 17.77 -14.25 5.24
N THR A 5 18.58 -13.65 6.11
CA THR A 5 18.13 -12.88 7.26
C THR A 5 18.03 -11.40 6.91
N ALA A 6 16.89 -10.79 7.20
CA ALA A 6 16.68 -9.35 7.11
C ALA A 6 16.39 -8.77 8.50
N PHE A 7 16.87 -7.56 8.74
CA PHE A 7 16.64 -6.82 9.99
C PHE A 7 16.04 -5.46 9.67
N LEU A 8 15.05 -5.04 10.46
CA LEU A 8 14.54 -3.67 10.40
C LEU A 8 15.50 -2.74 11.14
N GLY A 9 15.85 -1.64 10.52
CA GLY A 9 16.73 -0.61 11.07
C GLY A 9 16.09 0.78 10.99
N ASP A 10 16.88 1.80 11.32
CA ASP A 10 16.50 3.21 11.26
C ASP A 10 15.21 3.58 12.02
N PHE A 11 15.29 3.49 13.35
CA PHE A 11 14.20 3.84 14.26
C PHE A 11 14.17 5.35 14.61
N GLY A 12 14.84 6.22 13.84
CA GLY A 12 14.95 7.65 14.15
C GLY A 12 13.61 8.39 14.17
N LEU A 13 12.61 7.83 13.48
CA LEU A 13 11.25 8.36 13.36
C LEU A 13 10.20 7.45 14.03
N ALA A 14 10.65 6.41 14.74
CA ALA A 14 9.75 5.47 15.41
C ALA A 14 8.96 6.17 16.51
N LYS A 15 7.65 5.92 16.55
CA LYS A 15 6.73 6.52 17.52
C LYS A 15 6.08 5.46 18.39
N ARG A 16 5.83 5.82 19.65
CA ARG A 16 5.00 5.00 20.54
C ARG A 16 3.53 5.21 20.18
N ALA A 17 2.78 4.13 20.02
CA ALA A 17 1.35 4.19 19.67
C ALA A 17 0.48 4.99 20.67
N SER A 18 0.94 5.15 21.92
CA SER A 18 0.24 5.91 22.96
C SER A 18 0.72 7.36 23.13
N SER A 19 1.72 7.78 22.36
CA SER A 19 2.27 9.14 22.46
C SER A 19 1.50 10.10 21.55
N PRO A 20 1.19 11.32 22.02
CA PRO A 20 0.69 12.37 21.14
C PRO A 20 1.69 12.61 20.02
N LEU A 21 1.21 12.84 18.80
CA LEU A 21 2.11 13.30 17.74
C LEU A 21 2.54 14.74 18.04
N THR A 22 3.84 14.92 18.17
CA THR A 22 4.46 16.22 18.43
C THR A 22 5.08 16.84 17.18
N ASP A 23 4.99 16.15 16.04
CA ASP A 23 5.56 16.57 14.77
C ASP A 23 4.65 16.13 13.61
N ASP A 24 4.64 16.94 12.55
CA ASP A 24 3.88 16.70 11.30
C ASP A 24 4.63 15.78 10.33
N TYR A 25 5.60 14.99 10.82
CA TYR A 25 6.41 14.15 9.95
C TYR A 25 5.57 13.02 9.33
N LEU A 26 5.73 12.84 8.02
CA LEU A 26 5.09 11.77 7.27
C LEU A 26 6.13 10.75 6.79
N PRO A 27 5.78 9.45 6.77
CA PRO A 27 6.63 8.43 6.18
C PRO A 27 7.10 8.82 4.78
N PRO A 28 8.23 8.25 4.30
CA PRO A 28 8.72 8.56 2.97
C PRO A 28 7.60 8.36 1.93
N PRO A 29 7.42 9.31 0.99
CA PRO A 29 6.21 9.42 0.19
C PRO A 29 5.73 8.08 -0.43
N LEU A 30 6.62 7.27 -0.97
CA LEU A 30 6.29 6.01 -1.66
C LEU A 30 5.71 4.90 -0.76
N TYR A 31 5.87 5.03 0.56
CA TYR A 31 5.39 4.06 1.56
C TYR A 31 4.33 4.68 2.48
N CYS A 32 3.99 5.95 2.28
CA CYS A 32 3.03 6.67 3.11
C CYS A 32 1.61 6.16 2.82
N ALA A 33 0.92 5.78 3.90
CA ALA A 33 -0.46 5.32 3.84
C ALA A 33 -1.41 6.48 3.51
N PRO A 34 -2.45 6.27 2.69
CA PRO A 34 -3.28 7.34 2.15
C PRO A 34 -4.05 8.09 3.24
N GLU A 35 -4.43 7.44 4.34
CA GLU A 35 -5.07 8.10 5.47
C GLU A 35 -4.19 9.19 6.09
N LEU A 36 -2.86 9.04 6.06
CA LEU A 36 -1.93 10.01 6.64
C LEU A 36 -1.79 11.28 5.81
N LEU A 37 -2.28 11.27 4.56
CA LEU A 37 -2.41 12.46 3.71
C LEU A 37 -3.69 13.25 4.01
N HIS A 38 -4.51 12.79 4.96
CA HIS A 38 -5.75 13.41 5.37
C HIS A 38 -5.69 13.87 6.85
N GLU A 39 -6.28 15.01 7.15
CA GLU A 39 -6.43 15.56 8.50
C GLU A 39 -7.20 14.61 9.41
N GLY A 40 -6.88 14.59 10.71
CA GLY A 40 -7.56 13.77 11.72
C GLY A 40 -7.28 12.26 11.63
N PHE A 41 -6.20 11.88 10.94
CA PHE A 41 -5.64 10.53 10.98
C PHE A 41 -4.21 10.60 11.50
N GLU A 42 -3.90 9.70 12.44
CA GLU A 42 -2.57 9.55 13.01
C GLU A 42 -1.94 8.23 12.56
N PRO A 43 -0.59 8.14 12.46
CA PRO A 43 0.09 6.89 12.20
C PRO A 43 -0.27 5.83 13.23
N THR A 44 -0.59 4.65 12.74
CA THR A 44 -0.88 3.47 13.55
C THR A 44 -0.09 2.28 13.02
N PHE A 45 -0.12 1.16 13.74
CA PHE A 45 0.41 -0.11 13.24
C PHE A 45 -0.18 -0.50 11.87
N LYS A 46 -1.41 -0.07 11.54
CA LYS A 46 -2.03 -0.34 10.24
C LYS A 46 -1.46 0.54 9.12
N SER A 47 -0.92 1.69 9.47
CA SER A 47 -0.17 2.54 8.54
C SER A 47 1.20 1.93 8.25
N ASP A 48 1.87 1.34 9.25
CA ASP A 48 3.09 0.56 9.04
C ASP A 48 2.85 -0.64 8.12
N MET A 49 1.71 -1.33 8.30
CA MET A 49 1.33 -2.44 7.42
C MET A 49 1.14 -1.99 5.96
N TRP A 50 0.61 -0.80 5.70
CA TRP A 50 0.56 -0.27 4.32
C TRP A 50 1.97 -0.10 3.74
N GLY A 51 2.88 0.53 4.50
CA GLY A 51 4.26 0.72 4.09
C GLY A 51 4.97 -0.62 3.83
N PHE A 52 4.77 -1.62 4.70
CA PHE A 52 5.26 -2.98 4.51
C PHE A 52 4.71 -3.60 3.22
N MET A 53 3.41 -3.46 2.93
CA MET A 53 2.81 -4.01 1.71
C MET A 53 3.34 -3.34 0.43
N CYS A 54 3.68 -2.05 0.49
CA CYS A 54 4.42 -1.39 -0.60
C CYS A 54 5.83 -2.00 -0.78
N ILE A 55 6.54 -2.34 0.30
CA ILE A 55 7.84 -3.02 0.24
C ILE A 55 7.68 -4.44 -0.31
N PHE A 56 6.68 -5.19 0.17
CA PHE A 56 6.37 -6.53 -0.32
C PHE A 56 6.13 -6.53 -1.83
N HIS A 57 5.33 -5.59 -2.33
CA HIS A 57 5.11 -5.45 -3.78
C HIS A 57 6.44 -5.20 -4.54
N VAL A 58 7.31 -4.34 -4.02
CA VAL A 58 8.64 -4.09 -4.61
C VAL A 58 9.51 -5.35 -4.57
N LEU A 59 9.47 -6.14 -3.49
CA LEU A 59 10.25 -7.39 -3.40
C LEU A 59 9.78 -8.44 -4.41
N MET A 60 8.46 -8.52 -4.67
CA MET A 60 7.90 -9.50 -5.60
C MET A 60 8.08 -9.11 -7.08
N THR A 61 8.05 -7.81 -7.38
CA THR A 61 7.96 -7.30 -8.77
C THR A 61 9.13 -6.42 -9.21
N GLY A 62 9.91 -5.87 -8.27
CA GLY A 62 10.92 -4.84 -8.53
C GLY A 62 10.36 -3.43 -8.73
N TYR A 63 9.04 -3.24 -8.67
CA TYR A 63 8.38 -1.94 -8.91
C TYR A 63 7.54 -1.50 -7.71
N HIS A 64 7.34 -0.18 -7.57
CA HIS A 64 6.43 0.36 -6.58
C HIS A 64 4.96 0.23 -7.05
N PRO A 65 4.01 -0.03 -6.14
CA PRO A 65 2.60 -0.22 -6.51
C PRO A 65 1.94 1.06 -7.07
N PHE A 66 2.42 2.24 -6.66
CA PHE A 66 1.81 3.54 -6.99
C PHE A 66 2.80 4.57 -7.57
N CYS A 67 3.76 4.13 -8.39
CA CYS A 67 4.77 5.03 -8.99
C CYS A 67 4.46 5.45 -10.44
N ARG A 68 3.39 4.94 -11.05
CA ARG A 68 3.00 5.36 -12.40
C ARG A 68 2.44 6.77 -12.37
N TRP A 69 2.74 7.56 -13.41
CA TRP A 69 2.21 8.91 -13.55
C TRP A 69 0.69 8.89 -13.53
N SER A 70 0.11 9.85 -12.81
CA SER A 70 -1.30 10.19 -12.81
C SER A 70 -1.37 11.71 -12.72
N ASP A 71 -2.30 12.30 -13.49
CA ASP A 71 -2.47 13.74 -13.56
C ASP A 71 -2.87 14.33 -12.19
N SER A 72 -3.52 13.54 -11.33
CA SER A 72 -3.87 13.92 -9.95
C SER A 72 -2.93 13.33 -8.89
N GLY A 73 -1.66 13.12 -9.27
CA GLY A 73 -0.59 12.75 -8.35
C GLY A 73 -0.73 11.35 -7.73
N ARG A 74 -0.21 11.17 -6.51
CA ARG A 74 -0.18 9.83 -5.88
C ARG A 74 -1.57 9.31 -5.54
N LEU A 75 -2.44 10.13 -4.97
CA LEU A 75 -3.82 9.73 -4.69
C LEU A 75 -4.55 9.40 -5.99
N GLY A 76 -4.28 10.14 -7.07
CA GLY A 76 -4.70 9.78 -8.42
C GLY A 76 -4.28 8.38 -8.84
N CYS A 77 -2.99 8.06 -8.71
CA CYS A 77 -2.48 6.72 -9.01
C CYS A 77 -3.14 5.64 -8.13
N MET A 78 -3.27 5.87 -6.82
CA MET A 78 -3.96 4.92 -5.93
C MET A 78 -5.41 4.71 -6.37
N THR A 79 -6.13 5.79 -6.69
CA THR A 79 -7.55 5.72 -7.05
C THR A 79 -7.81 5.06 -8.39
N ARG A 80 -6.86 5.13 -9.32
CA ARG A 80 -6.88 4.36 -10.56
C ARG A 80 -6.81 2.86 -10.28
N GLU A 81 -5.94 2.43 -9.35
CA GLU A 81 -5.70 1.00 -9.10
C GLU A 81 -6.65 0.36 -8.10
N LEU A 82 -6.99 1.07 -7.03
CA LEU A 82 -7.79 0.52 -5.92
C LEU A 82 -9.24 1.01 -5.96
N GLY A 83 -9.59 1.87 -6.92
CA GLY A 83 -10.86 2.58 -6.95
C GLY A 83 -10.87 3.78 -6.01
N PRO A 84 -12.04 4.42 -5.81
CA PRO A 84 -12.13 5.68 -5.10
C PRO A 84 -11.76 5.54 -3.62
N LEU A 85 -11.20 6.62 -3.06
CA LEU A 85 -10.99 6.76 -1.63
C LEU A 85 -12.34 6.75 -0.88
N PRO A 86 -12.34 6.38 0.41
CA PRO A 86 -13.55 6.46 1.23
C PRO A 86 -14.15 7.86 1.22
N ARG A 87 -15.46 7.96 1.01
CA ARG A 87 -16.17 9.25 0.92
C ARG A 87 -16.03 10.08 2.21
N GLU A 88 -15.93 9.44 3.37
CA GLU A 88 -15.72 10.14 4.64
C GLU A 88 -14.37 10.90 4.76
N TRP A 89 -13.45 10.70 3.82
CA TRP A 89 -12.16 11.39 3.78
C TRP A 89 -12.20 12.64 2.90
N GLU A 90 -13.28 12.83 2.13
CA GLU A 90 -13.45 13.98 1.24
C GLU A 90 -13.34 15.30 2.02
N GLY A 91 -12.58 16.25 1.46
CA GLY A 91 -12.33 17.55 2.10
C GLY A 91 -11.30 17.55 3.23
N ARG A 92 -10.71 16.39 3.57
CA ARG A 92 -9.69 16.30 4.64
C ARG A 92 -8.26 16.26 4.11
N TYR A 93 -8.02 16.38 2.80
CA TYR A 93 -6.66 16.34 2.25
C TYR A 93 -5.80 17.49 2.81
N LYS A 94 -4.62 17.19 3.34
CA LYS A 94 -3.79 18.14 4.11
C LYS A 94 -3.22 19.32 3.31
N TRP A 95 -3.16 19.22 1.97
CA TRP A 95 -2.56 20.27 1.12
C TRP A 95 -3.45 20.60 -0.08
N PRO A 96 -4.63 21.19 0.15
CA PRO A 96 -5.61 21.45 -0.90
C PRO A 96 -5.03 22.26 -2.06
N ASP A 97 -4.07 23.16 -1.81
CA ASP A 97 -3.45 24.01 -2.83
C ASP A 97 -2.56 23.27 -3.85
N HIS A 98 -2.24 21.98 -3.61
CA HIS A 98 -1.42 21.18 -4.53
C HIS A 98 -2.18 20.69 -5.78
N TYR A 99 -3.51 20.67 -5.72
CA TYR A 99 -4.37 20.16 -6.77
C TYR A 99 -5.63 21.01 -6.85
N THR A 100 -6.23 21.11 -8.03
CA THR A 100 -7.53 21.79 -8.21
C THR A 100 -8.66 21.04 -7.48
N ASP A 101 -9.73 21.75 -7.15
CA ASP A 101 -10.92 21.11 -6.54
C ASP A 101 -11.48 19.99 -7.41
N GLU A 102 -11.48 20.17 -8.74
CA GLU A 102 -11.90 19.16 -9.70
C GLU A 102 -11.06 17.88 -9.59
N GLU A 103 -9.73 18.01 -9.58
CA GLU A 103 -8.82 16.87 -9.44
C GLU A 103 -9.03 16.14 -8.10
N ARG A 104 -9.17 16.89 -6.99
CA ARG A 104 -9.37 16.29 -5.67
C ARG A 104 -10.72 15.58 -5.57
N CYS A 105 -11.78 16.14 -6.15
CA CYS A 105 -13.11 15.50 -6.21
C CYS A 105 -13.06 14.15 -6.92
N THR A 106 -12.23 13.99 -7.97
CA THR A 106 -12.11 12.71 -8.69
C THR A 106 -11.59 11.55 -7.83
N TRP A 107 -10.91 11.85 -6.71
CA TRP A 107 -10.39 10.80 -5.81
C TRP A 107 -11.50 10.13 -4.99
N TYR A 108 -12.59 10.84 -4.73
CA TYR A 108 -13.70 10.37 -3.88
C TYR A 108 -14.96 10.04 -4.67
N ASP A 109 -14.92 10.11 -6.01
CA ASP A 109 -16.04 9.77 -6.88
C ASP A 109 -16.36 8.27 -6.79
N GLN A 110 -17.37 7.95 -6.00
CA GLN A 110 -17.81 6.58 -5.74
C GLN A 110 -18.42 5.89 -6.97
N SER A 111 -18.64 6.60 -8.08
CA SER A 111 -19.04 6.00 -9.35
C SER A 111 -17.87 5.40 -10.13
N ARG A 112 -16.63 5.73 -9.76
CA ARG A 112 -15.44 5.16 -10.37
C ARG A 112 -15.26 3.70 -9.96
N SER A 113 -14.92 2.89 -10.94
CA SER A 113 -14.37 1.56 -10.74
C SER A 113 -12.84 1.62 -10.87
N PRO A 114 -12.09 0.74 -10.20
CA PRO A 114 -10.69 0.52 -10.53
C PRO A 114 -10.52 0.34 -12.04
N GLU A 115 -9.61 1.10 -12.66
CA GLU A 115 -9.46 1.13 -14.12
C GLU A 115 -8.76 -0.11 -14.67
N GLY A 116 -8.15 -0.96 -13.85
CA GLY A 116 -7.56 -2.16 -14.40
C GLY A 116 -6.81 -3.08 -13.47
N SER A 117 -6.27 -4.09 -14.14
CA SER A 117 -5.45 -5.18 -13.66
C SER A 117 -4.00 -4.75 -13.41
N LEU A 118 -3.76 -3.55 -12.88
CA LEU A 118 -2.39 -3.00 -12.91
C LEU A 118 -1.42 -3.76 -12.01
N PHE A 119 -1.88 -4.28 -10.88
CA PHE A 119 -1.03 -5.18 -10.08
C PHE A 119 -0.73 -6.46 -10.87
N GLU A 120 -1.73 -7.03 -11.52
CA GLU A 120 -1.59 -8.19 -12.40
C GLU A 120 -0.62 -7.89 -13.54
N ASP A 121 -0.77 -6.76 -14.23
CA ASP A 121 0.08 -6.31 -15.33
C ASP A 121 1.51 -6.08 -14.85
N ILE A 122 1.72 -5.47 -13.68
CA ILE A 122 3.07 -5.28 -13.13
C ILE A 122 3.69 -6.64 -12.83
N VAL A 123 2.96 -7.55 -12.17
CA VAL A 123 3.46 -8.90 -11.88
C VAL A 123 3.80 -9.62 -13.19
N ASP A 124 2.92 -9.57 -14.18
CA ASP A 124 3.08 -10.27 -15.46
C ASP A 124 4.23 -9.71 -16.29
N ASN A 125 4.36 -8.38 -16.36
CA ASN A 125 5.44 -7.73 -17.12
C ASN A 125 6.79 -7.80 -16.41
N SER A 126 6.82 -7.89 -15.08
CA SER A 126 8.06 -7.97 -14.32
C SER A 126 8.59 -9.40 -14.22
N ARG A 127 7.70 -10.39 -14.27
CA ARG A 127 7.97 -11.80 -14.01
C ARG A 127 7.12 -12.69 -14.92
N GLU A 128 7.39 -12.64 -16.22
CA GLU A 128 6.63 -13.39 -17.23
C GLU A 128 6.55 -14.90 -16.94
N GLU A 129 7.56 -15.46 -16.26
CA GLU A 129 7.59 -16.87 -15.87
C GLU A 129 6.54 -17.26 -14.82
N LEU A 130 5.95 -16.28 -14.12
CA LEU A 130 4.91 -16.50 -13.12
C LEU A 130 3.50 -16.53 -13.72
N VAL A 131 3.33 -16.15 -15.00
CA VAL A 131 2.01 -16.13 -15.65
C VAL A 131 1.36 -17.52 -15.61
N GLY A 132 0.16 -17.61 -15.02
CA GLY A 132 -0.59 -18.86 -14.86
C GLY A 132 -0.07 -19.79 -13.75
N THR A 133 0.86 -19.33 -12.91
CA THR A 133 1.37 -20.10 -11.76
C THR A 133 0.59 -19.81 -10.49
N ARG A 134 0.64 -20.75 -9.53
CA ARG A 134 0.10 -20.54 -8.18
C ARG A 134 0.82 -19.42 -7.43
N GLU A 135 2.13 -19.28 -7.62
CA GLU A 135 2.93 -18.21 -6.99
C GLU A 135 2.38 -16.82 -7.34
N ARG A 136 2.06 -16.59 -8.62
CA ARG A 136 1.41 -15.34 -9.07
C ARG A 136 0.09 -15.09 -8.37
N GLU A 137 -0.78 -16.09 -8.30
CA GLU A 137 -2.09 -15.96 -7.64
C GLU A 137 -1.91 -15.55 -6.18
N LEU A 138 -0.99 -16.21 -5.47
CA LEU A 138 -0.69 -15.92 -4.06
C LEU A 138 -0.15 -14.50 -3.86
N ILE A 139 0.75 -14.02 -4.74
CA ILE A 139 1.27 -12.65 -4.71
C ILE A 139 0.12 -11.65 -4.80
N LEU A 140 -0.77 -11.82 -5.78
CA LEU A 140 -1.90 -10.93 -6.01
C LEU A 140 -2.93 -11.00 -4.86
N GLU A 141 -3.24 -12.20 -4.36
CA GLU A 141 -4.12 -12.38 -3.21
C GLU A 141 -3.59 -11.61 -1.97
N VAL A 142 -2.29 -11.72 -1.68
CA VAL A 142 -1.67 -11.02 -0.55
C VAL A 142 -1.65 -9.51 -0.76
N ILE A 143 -1.30 -9.02 -1.96
CA ILE A 143 -1.33 -7.59 -2.31
C ILE A 143 -2.74 -7.02 -2.12
N HIS A 144 -3.77 -7.67 -2.68
CA HIS A 144 -5.15 -7.19 -2.60
C HIS A 144 -5.73 -7.22 -1.18
N LYS A 145 -5.28 -8.13 -0.30
CA LYS A 145 -5.67 -8.11 1.11
C LYS A 145 -4.90 -7.03 1.90
N GLY A 146 -3.65 -6.77 1.54
CA GLY A 146 -2.76 -5.83 2.23
C GLY A 146 -2.99 -4.35 1.88
N LEU A 147 -3.22 -4.03 0.61
CA LEU A 147 -3.38 -2.66 0.10
C LEU A 147 -4.85 -2.24 0.06
N ARG A 148 -5.47 -2.09 1.24
CA ARG A 148 -6.83 -1.56 1.41
C ARG A 148 -6.80 -0.14 1.96
N TYR A 149 -7.69 0.75 1.52
CA TYR A 149 -7.72 2.11 2.06
C TYR A 149 -8.03 2.15 3.54
N GLN A 150 -9.09 1.46 3.97
CA GLN A 150 -9.50 1.46 5.37
C GLN A 150 -8.46 0.73 6.23
N PRO A 151 -7.84 1.38 7.24
CA PRO A 151 -6.87 0.72 8.11
C PRO A 151 -7.44 -0.50 8.83
N SER A 152 -8.74 -0.48 9.14
CA SER A 152 -9.46 -1.60 9.77
C SER A 152 -9.59 -2.84 8.88
N GLN A 153 -9.48 -2.69 7.57
CA GLN A 153 -9.58 -3.78 6.59
C GLN A 153 -8.22 -4.37 6.20
N ARG A 154 -7.11 -3.72 6.58
CA ARG A 154 -5.75 -4.24 6.34
C ARG A 154 -5.42 -5.34 7.34
N PHE A 155 -4.43 -6.17 7.00
CA PHE A 155 -3.81 -7.08 7.95
C PHE A 155 -3.21 -6.35 9.17
N THR A 156 -3.17 -7.00 10.33
CA THR A 156 -2.11 -6.80 11.32
C THR A 156 -0.89 -7.64 10.91
N ALA A 157 0.28 -7.37 11.49
CA ALA A 157 1.45 -8.21 11.28
C ALA A 157 1.16 -9.69 11.60
N GLN A 158 0.48 -9.96 12.71
CA GLN A 158 0.08 -11.32 13.09
C GLN A 158 -0.89 -11.94 12.07
N GLN A 159 -1.91 -11.21 11.62
CA GLN A 159 -2.86 -11.72 10.64
C GLN A 159 -2.19 -12.06 9.29
N LEU A 160 -1.17 -11.30 8.89
CA LEU A 160 -0.38 -11.63 7.70
C LEU A 160 0.41 -12.93 7.90
N LEU A 161 1.06 -13.09 9.06
CA LEU A 161 1.81 -14.30 9.40
C LEU A 161 0.93 -15.55 9.50
N ASP A 162 -0.36 -15.37 9.80
CA ASP A 162 -1.35 -16.45 9.84
C ASP A 162 -2.11 -16.62 8.51
N ASP A 163 -1.90 -15.75 7.51
CA ASP A 163 -2.64 -15.80 6.25
C ASP A 163 -2.20 -17.02 5.41
N PRO A 164 -3.13 -17.90 4.99
CA PRO A 164 -2.79 -19.10 4.23
C PRO A 164 -2.07 -18.80 2.93
N SER A 165 -2.46 -17.74 2.21
CA SER A 165 -1.86 -17.38 0.94
C SER A 165 -0.42 -16.89 1.15
N PHE A 166 -0.20 -16.08 2.19
CA PHE A 166 1.15 -15.63 2.55
C PHE A 166 2.06 -16.80 2.97
N LEU A 167 1.57 -17.69 3.83
CA LEU A 167 2.33 -18.87 4.27
C LEU A 167 2.67 -19.82 3.13
N GLU A 168 1.75 -20.06 2.19
CA GLU A 168 2.00 -20.86 1.00
C GLU A 168 3.09 -20.21 0.12
N LEU A 169 3.02 -18.89 -0.06
CA LEU A 169 4.03 -18.14 -0.82
C LEU A 169 5.42 -18.20 -0.15
N MET A 170 5.50 -18.03 1.17
CA MET A 170 6.78 -18.13 1.89
C MET A 170 7.42 -19.52 1.74
N LYS A 171 6.60 -20.60 1.75
CA LYS A 171 7.08 -21.97 1.49
C LYS A 171 7.66 -22.14 0.10
N ILE A 172 7.06 -21.53 -0.93
CA ILE A 172 7.60 -21.54 -2.31
C ILE A 172 9.02 -20.95 -2.34
N HIS A 173 9.28 -19.92 -1.55
CA HIS A 173 10.61 -19.30 -1.42
C HIS A 173 11.54 -19.97 -0.39
N GLY A 174 11.11 -21.07 0.25
CA GLY A 174 11.88 -21.80 1.26
C GLY A 174 12.13 -20.97 2.52
N ILE A 175 11.10 -20.24 2.96
CA ILE A 175 11.01 -19.52 4.23
C ILE A 175 9.99 -20.29 5.09
N GLU A 176 10.43 -20.78 6.25
CA GLU A 176 9.61 -21.51 7.22
C GLU A 176 9.15 -20.61 8.38
#